data_AF-A0A3D5KDI5-F1
#
_entry.id   AF-A0A3D5KDI5-F1
#
_cell.length_a   1.000
_cell.length_b   1.000
_cell.length_c   1.000
_cell.angle_alpha   90.00
_cell.angle_beta   90.00
_cell.angle_gamma   90.00
#
_symmetry.space_group_name_H-M   'P 1'
#
loop_
_entity.id
_entity.type
_entity.pdbx_description
1 polymer ?
#
loop_
_entity_poly.entity_id
_entity_poly.type
_entity_poly.pdbx_seq_one_letter_code
_entity_poly.pdbx_strand_id
1 'polypeptide(L)'
;MTAVFPAYLNCLYKKGVHVLTFNDYLAKRDALWMKPIYDLLGVTVAFVQETMNNQEKKEAYSKDITYVTAKEAGFDYLRDSLTYDKKDLIHRNFYLAIVDEADSILIDEARVPLEIASKTKDVSSNLQRVRDVISTLIPKVDYQIDDYSQNVYLTEQGIKRIEKFLQCDNLYTEKNFKLVQEVNCALYAEALLQRDVDYIVRNK
;
A
#
# COMPACT_ATOMS: atom_id res chain seq x y z
N MET A 1 -4.82 -23.03 -25.67
CA MET A 1 -6.07 -23.78 -25.95
C MET A 1 -6.46 -24.72 -24.81
N THR A 2 -5.54 -25.52 -24.26
CA THR A 2 -5.84 -26.48 -23.16
C THR A 2 -6.48 -25.85 -21.92
N ALA A 3 -6.12 -24.60 -21.60
CA ALA A 3 -6.68 -23.85 -20.46
C ALA A 3 -8.20 -23.62 -20.53
N VAL A 4 -8.82 -23.68 -21.72
CA VAL A 4 -10.26 -23.44 -21.91
C VAL A 4 -11.10 -24.46 -21.14
N PHE A 5 -10.72 -25.73 -21.16
CA PHE A 5 -11.49 -26.80 -20.50
C PHE A 5 -11.56 -26.63 -18.97
N PRO A 6 -10.44 -26.50 -18.23
CA PRO A 6 -10.50 -26.28 -16.79
C PRO A 6 -11.09 -24.90 -16.46
N ALA A 7 -10.86 -23.86 -17.28
CA ALA A 7 -11.46 -22.55 -17.06
C ALA A 7 -12.99 -22.61 -17.17
N TYR A 8 -13.51 -23.26 -18.22
CA TYR A 8 -14.95 -23.45 -18.40
C TYR A 8 -15.56 -24.23 -17.25
N LEU A 9 -15.02 -25.40 -16.91
CA LEU A 9 -15.55 -26.23 -15.82
C LEU A 9 -15.64 -25.45 -14.51
N ASN A 10 -14.59 -24.69 -14.18
CA ASN A 10 -14.53 -23.97 -12.91
C ASN A 10 -15.36 -22.68 -12.91
N CYS A 11 -15.57 -22.04 -14.06
CA CYS A 11 -16.40 -20.85 -14.12
C CYS A 11 -17.90 -21.16 -13.87
N LEU A 12 -18.34 -22.41 -14.07
CA LEU A 12 -19.71 -22.85 -13.76
C LEU A 12 -20.09 -22.70 -12.27
N TYR A 13 -19.12 -22.66 -11.37
CA TYR A 13 -19.36 -22.35 -9.95
C TYR A 13 -19.69 -20.88 -9.68
N LYS A 14 -19.63 -20.01 -10.71
CA LYS A 14 -19.90 -18.57 -10.64
C LYS A 14 -19.05 -17.81 -9.62
N LYS A 15 -17.86 -18.34 -9.32
CA LYS A 15 -16.87 -17.74 -8.42
C LYS A 15 -15.73 -17.05 -9.17
N GLY A 16 -15.64 -17.27 -10.48
CA GLY A 16 -14.66 -16.63 -11.34
C GLY A 16 -13.36 -17.37 -11.55
N VAL A 17 -12.81 -17.27 -12.75
CA VAL A 17 -11.49 -17.83 -13.09
C VAL A 17 -10.59 -16.74 -13.64
N HIS A 18 -9.38 -16.62 -13.07
CA HIS A 18 -8.31 -15.82 -13.66
C HIS A 18 -7.45 -16.71 -14.54
N VAL A 19 -7.17 -16.26 -15.76
CA VAL A 19 -6.13 -16.84 -16.61
C VAL A 19 -4.98 -15.85 -16.66
N LEU A 20 -3.89 -16.18 -15.96
CA LEU A 20 -2.72 -15.33 -15.85
C LEU A 20 -1.79 -15.56 -17.04
N THR A 21 -1.41 -14.48 -17.72
CA THR A 21 -0.48 -14.52 -18.86
C THR A 21 0.74 -13.65 -18.61
N PHE A 22 1.79 -13.83 -19.41
CA PHE A 22 3.04 -13.09 -19.24
C PHE A 22 2.94 -11.59 -19.59
N ASN A 23 2.17 -11.21 -20.62
CA ASN A 23 2.02 -9.80 -21.03
C ASN A 23 0.60 -9.47 -21.52
N ASP A 24 0.28 -8.18 -21.57
CA ASP A 24 -1.05 -7.65 -21.93
C ASP A 24 -1.49 -8.04 -23.34
N TYR A 25 -0.55 -8.14 -24.29
CA TYR A 25 -0.86 -8.56 -25.65
C TYR A 25 -1.38 -10.01 -25.66
N LEU A 26 -0.73 -10.92 -24.94
CA LEU A 26 -1.17 -12.32 -24.81
C LEU A 26 -2.52 -12.41 -24.10
N ALA A 27 -2.70 -11.69 -22.99
CA ALA A 27 -3.98 -11.65 -22.25
C ALA A 27 -5.15 -11.29 -23.19
N LYS A 28 -4.99 -10.18 -23.94
CA LYS A 28 -6.01 -9.69 -24.87
C LYS A 28 -6.21 -10.64 -26.04
N ARG A 29 -5.13 -11.09 -26.67
CA ARG A 29 -5.18 -12.01 -27.82
C ARG A 29 -5.93 -13.28 -27.44
N ASP A 30 -5.58 -13.90 -26.31
CA ASP A 30 -6.11 -15.20 -25.93
C ASP A 30 -7.54 -15.11 -25.45
N ALA A 31 -7.91 -14.05 -24.73
CA ALA A 31 -9.31 -13.77 -24.40
C ALA A 31 -10.17 -13.64 -25.66
N LEU A 32 -9.71 -12.85 -26.65
CA LEU A 32 -10.45 -12.62 -27.90
C LEU A 32 -10.48 -13.85 -28.80
N TRP A 33 -9.37 -14.59 -28.88
CA TRP A 33 -9.28 -15.81 -29.67
C TRP A 33 -10.20 -16.90 -29.09
N MET A 34 -10.22 -17.08 -27.77
CA MET A 34 -11.08 -18.10 -27.14
C MET A 34 -12.54 -17.64 -26.98
N LYS A 35 -12.84 -16.34 -27.14
CA LYS A 35 -14.18 -15.77 -26.99
C LYS A 35 -15.28 -16.51 -27.77
N PRO A 36 -15.11 -16.90 -29.05
CA PRO A 36 -16.17 -17.63 -29.78
C PRO A 36 -16.55 -18.96 -29.13
N ILE A 37 -15.60 -19.65 -28.47
CA ILE A 37 -15.86 -20.89 -27.75
C ILE A 37 -16.63 -20.60 -26.47
N TYR A 38 -16.21 -19.59 -25.71
CA TYR A 38 -16.90 -19.17 -24.49
C TYR A 38 -18.32 -18.66 -24.77
N ASP A 39 -18.51 -17.88 -25.85
CA ASP A 39 -19.82 -17.41 -26.31
C ASP A 39 -20.73 -18.58 -26.71
N LEU A 40 -20.21 -19.56 -27.44
CA LEU A 40 -20.95 -20.79 -27.80
C LEU A 40 -21.39 -21.57 -26.56
N LEU A 41 -20.58 -21.56 -25.51
CA LEU A 41 -20.85 -22.23 -24.24
C LEU A 41 -21.67 -21.37 -23.26
N GLY A 42 -22.01 -20.14 -23.63
CA GLY A 42 -22.83 -19.22 -22.83
C GLY A 42 -22.13 -18.65 -21.60
N VAL A 43 -20.79 -18.59 -21.59
CA VAL A 43 -20.00 -18.02 -20.48
C VAL A 43 -19.31 -16.74 -20.91
N THR A 44 -19.21 -15.79 -19.99
CA THR A 44 -18.64 -14.48 -20.28
C THR A 44 -17.13 -14.46 -20.07
N VAL A 45 -16.40 -13.83 -21.00
CA VAL A 45 -14.95 -13.65 -20.92
C VAL A 45 -14.58 -12.18 -21.12
N ALA A 46 -13.57 -11.72 -20.40
CA ALA A 46 -12.92 -10.43 -20.61
C ALA A 46 -11.40 -10.53 -20.41
N PHE A 47 -10.71 -9.44 -20.70
CA PHE A 47 -9.30 -9.25 -20.35
C PHE A 47 -9.12 -7.92 -19.62
N VAL A 48 -8.07 -7.82 -18.81
CA VAL A 48 -7.65 -6.59 -18.13
C VAL A 48 -6.32 -6.13 -18.72
N GLN A 49 -6.18 -4.82 -18.93
CA GLN A 49 -4.93 -4.17 -19.35
C GLN A 49 -4.57 -3.04 -18.39
N GLU A 50 -3.29 -2.70 -18.35
CA GLU A 50 -2.78 -1.60 -17.50
C GLU A 50 -3.47 -0.26 -17.80
N THR A 51 -3.81 -0.02 -19.08
CA THR A 51 -4.42 1.25 -19.53
C THR A 51 -5.90 1.40 -19.18
N MET A 52 -6.55 0.36 -18.64
CA MET A 52 -7.96 0.41 -18.28
C MET A 52 -8.18 1.18 -16.98
N ASN A 53 -9.27 1.93 -16.92
CA ASN A 53 -9.70 2.59 -15.69
C ASN A 53 -10.35 1.59 -14.71
N ASN A 54 -10.52 1.99 -13.45
CA ASN A 54 -11.06 1.10 -12.41
C ASN A 54 -12.46 0.55 -12.74
N GLN A 55 -13.31 1.31 -13.43
CA GLN A 55 -14.66 0.87 -13.79
C GLN A 55 -14.61 -0.22 -14.87
N GLU A 56 -13.77 -0.06 -15.88
CA GLU A 56 -13.53 -1.07 -16.93
C GLU A 56 -12.95 -2.36 -16.33
N LYS A 57 -11.97 -2.22 -15.43
CA LYS A 57 -11.37 -3.36 -14.73
C LYS A 57 -12.39 -4.11 -13.89
N LYS A 58 -13.20 -3.39 -13.12
CA LYS A 58 -14.26 -3.96 -12.31
C LYS A 58 -15.28 -4.73 -13.16
N GLU A 59 -15.65 -4.19 -14.33
CA GLU A 59 -16.49 -4.93 -15.26
C GLU A 59 -15.79 -6.21 -15.78
N ALA A 60 -14.51 -6.13 -16.15
CA ALA A 60 -13.74 -7.27 -16.63
C ALA A 60 -13.59 -8.39 -15.57
N TYR A 61 -13.30 -8.03 -14.31
CA TYR A 61 -13.23 -8.98 -13.19
C TYR A 61 -14.60 -9.56 -12.81
N SER A 62 -15.70 -8.91 -13.21
CA SER A 62 -17.05 -9.44 -12.97
C SER A 62 -17.46 -10.57 -13.92
N LYS A 63 -16.75 -10.75 -15.05
CA LYS A 63 -17.05 -11.83 -16.02
C LYS A 63 -16.70 -13.21 -15.46
N ASP A 64 -17.23 -14.28 -16.06
CA ASP A 64 -16.99 -15.65 -15.57
C ASP A 64 -15.49 -16.03 -15.66
N ILE A 65 -14.82 -15.56 -16.71
CA ILE A 65 -13.39 -15.78 -16.97
C ILE A 65 -12.72 -14.44 -17.29
N THR A 66 -11.58 -14.17 -16.67
CA THR A 66 -10.82 -12.93 -16.86
C THR A 66 -9.36 -13.26 -17.19
N TYR A 67 -8.88 -12.82 -18.36
CA TYR A 67 -7.47 -12.89 -18.73
C TYR A 67 -6.74 -11.65 -18.25
N VAL A 68 -5.60 -11.80 -17.60
CA VAL A 68 -4.86 -10.68 -17.02
C VAL A 68 -3.41 -11.05 -16.83
N THR A 69 -2.50 -10.08 -16.78
CA THR A 69 -1.12 -10.38 -16.38
C THR A 69 -1.04 -10.58 -14.87
N ALA A 70 -0.11 -11.42 -14.40
CA ALA A 70 0.11 -11.60 -12.97
C ALA A 70 0.47 -10.26 -12.28
N LYS A 71 1.25 -9.42 -12.97
CA LYS A 71 1.60 -8.07 -12.55
C LYS A 71 0.38 -7.18 -12.34
N GLU A 72 -0.51 -7.11 -13.33
CA GLU A 72 -1.69 -6.23 -13.23
C GLU A 72 -2.67 -6.72 -12.17
N ALA A 73 -2.95 -8.02 -12.11
CA ALA A 73 -3.78 -8.61 -11.07
C ALA A 73 -3.24 -8.32 -9.67
N GLY A 74 -1.92 -8.40 -9.50
CA GLY A 74 -1.22 -8.08 -8.25
C GLY A 74 -1.31 -6.59 -7.89
N PHE A 75 -1.08 -5.67 -8.83
CA PHE A 75 -1.26 -4.25 -8.57
C PHE A 75 -2.71 -3.88 -8.26
N ASP A 76 -3.67 -4.47 -8.95
CA ASP A 76 -5.08 -4.29 -8.67
C ASP A 76 -5.44 -4.79 -7.26
N TYR A 77 -4.89 -5.93 -6.83
CA TYR A 77 -5.05 -6.42 -5.45
C TYR A 77 -4.44 -5.47 -4.40
N LEU A 78 -3.25 -4.93 -4.68
CA LEU A 78 -2.61 -3.96 -3.80
C LEU A 78 -3.42 -2.66 -3.71
N ARG A 79 -3.96 -2.16 -4.84
CA ARG A 79 -4.84 -0.98 -4.87
C ARG A 79 -6.13 -1.23 -4.09
N ASP A 80 -6.72 -2.41 -4.22
CA ASP A 80 -7.90 -2.82 -3.44
C ASP A 80 -7.62 -2.92 -1.93
N SER A 81 -6.38 -3.18 -1.54
CA SER A 81 -5.99 -3.19 -0.13
C SER A 81 -5.87 -1.77 0.46
N LEU A 82 -5.88 -0.74 -0.39
CA LEU A 82 -5.78 0.68 0.00
C LEU A 82 -7.13 1.42 -0.08
N THR A 83 -8.20 0.78 -0.53
CA THR A 83 -9.53 1.40 -0.62
C THR A 83 -10.25 1.40 0.73
N TYR A 84 -10.98 2.49 1.02
CA TYR A 84 -11.72 2.66 2.27
C TYR A 84 -13.10 2.00 2.23
N ASP A 85 -13.79 2.07 1.08
CA ASP A 85 -15.13 1.55 0.90
C ASP A 85 -15.12 0.26 0.08
N LYS A 86 -15.88 -0.76 0.51
CA LYS A 86 -16.04 -2.03 -0.23
C LYS A 86 -16.58 -1.85 -1.65
N LYS A 87 -17.32 -0.77 -1.90
CA LYS A 87 -17.89 -0.49 -3.23
C LYS A 87 -16.81 -0.10 -4.24
N ASP A 88 -15.64 0.34 -3.79
CA ASP A 88 -14.55 0.79 -4.65
C ASP A 88 -13.59 -0.35 -5.03
N LEU A 89 -13.81 -1.55 -4.48
CA LEU A 89 -13.07 -2.76 -4.85
C LEU A 89 -13.32 -3.10 -6.32
N ILE A 90 -12.23 -3.40 -7.04
CA ILE A 90 -12.26 -3.85 -8.44
C ILE A 90 -12.21 -5.36 -8.56
N HIS A 91 -11.48 -6.05 -7.68
CA HIS A 91 -11.50 -7.50 -7.60
C HIS A 91 -12.78 -8.01 -6.94
N ARG A 92 -13.17 -9.21 -7.35
CA ARG A 92 -14.03 -10.11 -6.57
C ARG A 92 -13.17 -11.06 -5.73
N ASN A 93 -13.81 -11.88 -4.92
CA ASN A 93 -13.10 -12.93 -4.17
C ASN A 93 -12.31 -13.86 -5.11
N PHE A 94 -11.08 -14.19 -4.74
CA PHE A 94 -10.26 -15.15 -5.49
C PHE A 94 -10.77 -16.57 -5.33
N TYR A 95 -10.81 -17.31 -6.44
CA TYR A 95 -11.27 -18.71 -6.47
C TYR A 95 -10.27 -19.63 -7.19
N LEU A 96 -9.96 -19.33 -8.44
CA LEU A 96 -9.01 -20.10 -9.25
C LEU A 96 -8.17 -19.18 -10.12
N ALA A 97 -6.88 -19.49 -10.21
CA ALA A 97 -5.97 -18.94 -11.20
C ALA A 97 -5.35 -20.08 -12.02
N ILE A 98 -5.39 -19.96 -13.35
CA ILE A 98 -4.63 -20.80 -14.28
C ILE A 98 -3.48 -19.95 -14.77
N VAL A 99 -2.25 -20.40 -14.55
CA VAL A 99 -1.04 -19.63 -14.89
C VAL A 99 -0.44 -20.19 -16.17
N ASP A 100 -0.45 -19.39 -17.23
CA ASP A 100 0.28 -19.68 -18.46
C ASP A 100 1.75 -19.26 -18.30
N GLU A 101 2.69 -20.01 -18.86
CA GLU A 101 4.14 -19.82 -18.64
C GLU A 101 4.51 -19.73 -17.14
N ALA A 102 4.06 -20.74 -16.38
CA ALA A 102 4.13 -20.73 -14.91
C ALA A 102 5.55 -20.62 -14.34
N ASP A 103 6.56 -21.13 -15.05
CA ASP A 103 7.97 -20.94 -14.68
C ASP A 103 8.38 -19.46 -14.77
N SER A 104 8.06 -18.80 -15.87
CA SER A 104 8.35 -17.37 -16.08
C SER A 104 7.69 -16.51 -15.00
N ILE A 105 6.42 -16.78 -14.67
CA ILE A 105 5.66 -15.98 -13.72
C ILE A 105 6.02 -16.30 -12.26
N LEU A 106 6.08 -17.59 -11.89
CA LEU A 106 6.21 -18.01 -10.48
C LEU A 106 7.66 -18.17 -10.02
N ILE A 107 8.64 -18.18 -10.94
CA ILE A 107 10.07 -18.35 -10.61
C ILE A 107 10.86 -17.10 -10.97
N ASP A 108 10.75 -16.63 -12.21
CA ASP A 108 11.61 -15.55 -12.70
C ASP A 108 11.11 -14.18 -12.25
N GLU A 109 9.84 -13.86 -12.54
CA GLU A 109 9.23 -12.59 -12.15
C GLU A 109 9.01 -12.47 -10.63
N ALA A 110 8.85 -13.59 -9.92
CA ALA A 110 8.63 -13.62 -8.48
C ALA A 110 9.79 -13.04 -7.64
N ARG A 111 10.95 -12.78 -8.26
CA ARG A 111 12.12 -12.18 -7.60
C ARG A 111 11.97 -10.67 -7.35
N VAL A 112 11.08 -10.00 -8.08
CA VAL A 112 10.86 -8.56 -7.97
C VAL A 112 9.54 -8.31 -7.25
N PRO A 113 9.52 -7.65 -6.08
CA PRO A 113 8.28 -7.36 -5.38
C PRO A 113 7.45 -6.31 -6.12
N LEU A 114 6.13 -6.40 -5.97
CA LEU A 114 5.19 -5.36 -6.44
C LEU A 114 5.04 -4.27 -5.37
N GLU A 115 5.41 -3.03 -5.70
CA GLU A 115 5.38 -1.91 -4.76
C GLU A 115 4.58 -0.72 -5.30
N ILE A 116 3.72 -0.14 -4.44
CA ILE A 116 3.02 1.12 -4.73
C ILE A 116 3.70 2.23 -3.94
N ALA A 117 4.53 3.03 -4.62
CA ALA A 117 5.10 4.22 -4.04
C ALA A 117 4.13 5.40 -4.16
N SER A 118 3.78 6.01 -3.03
CA SER A 118 3.03 7.27 -3.01
C SER A 118 3.99 8.42 -2.69
N LYS A 119 3.92 9.50 -3.46
CA LYS A 119 4.66 10.73 -3.13
C LYS A 119 4.00 11.36 -1.91
N THR A 120 4.66 11.30 -0.76
CA THR A 120 4.28 12.13 0.39
C THR A 120 4.50 13.59 0.02
N LYS A 121 3.41 14.35 -0.13
CA LYS A 121 3.49 15.82 -0.19
C LYS A 121 3.80 16.36 1.21
N ASP A 122 4.82 17.21 1.21
CA ASP A 122 5.25 18.19 2.22
C ASP A 122 5.90 17.68 3.51
N VAL A 123 7.14 18.18 3.68
CA VAL A 123 7.77 18.46 4.98
C VAL A 123 6.75 19.24 5.81
N SER A 124 6.37 18.71 6.98
CA SER A 124 5.32 19.29 7.81
C SER A 124 5.60 20.78 8.09
N SER A 125 4.57 21.61 7.97
CA SER A 125 4.65 23.05 8.28
C SER A 125 4.97 23.33 9.75
N ASN A 126 4.87 22.31 10.62
CA ASN A 126 5.07 22.43 12.06
C ASN A 126 6.46 21.99 12.53
N LEU A 127 7.27 21.31 11.69
CA LEU A 127 8.59 20.79 12.09
C LEU A 127 9.47 21.86 12.73
N GLN A 128 9.46 23.07 12.19
CA GLN A 128 10.24 24.17 12.76
C GLN A 128 9.73 24.59 14.15
N ARG A 129 8.40 24.75 14.31
CA ARG A 129 7.78 25.10 15.60
C ARG A 129 7.96 23.98 16.64
N VAL A 130 7.88 22.72 16.21
CA VAL A 130 8.13 21.54 17.04
C VAL A 130 9.58 21.56 17.52
N ARG A 131 10.54 21.75 16.62
CA ARG A 131 11.95 21.90 17.00
C ARG A 131 12.15 23.05 17.99
N ASP A 132 11.53 24.20 17.75
CA ASP A 132 11.67 25.37 18.61
C ASP A 132 11.22 25.04 20.04
N VAL A 133 10.06 24.40 20.24
CA VAL A 133 9.60 24.06 21.59
C VAL A 133 10.46 22.99 22.25
N ILE A 134 10.84 21.94 21.50
CA ILE A 134 11.69 20.85 22.00
C ILE A 134 13.02 21.40 22.54
N SER A 135 13.64 22.35 21.83
CA SER A 135 14.91 22.97 22.26
C SER A 135 14.82 23.74 23.58
N THR A 136 13.60 24.06 24.03
CA THR A 136 13.37 24.76 25.30
C THR A 136 13.06 23.83 26.48
N LEU A 137 12.86 22.53 26.22
CA LEU A 137 12.49 21.57 27.25
C LEU A 137 13.68 21.23 28.16
N ILE A 138 13.40 21.02 29.43
CA ILE A 138 14.40 20.79 30.47
C ILE A 138 14.44 19.30 30.83
N PRO A 139 15.60 18.63 30.72
CA PRO A 139 15.75 17.24 31.16
C PRO A 139 15.33 17.06 32.62
N LYS A 140 14.72 15.91 32.94
CA LYS A 140 14.16 15.53 34.26
C LYS A 140 12.97 16.36 34.74
N VAL A 141 12.61 17.44 34.06
CA VAL A 141 11.42 18.26 34.35
C VAL A 141 10.37 18.03 33.29
N ASP A 142 10.70 18.33 32.03
CA ASP A 142 9.79 18.24 30.89
C ASP A 142 9.83 16.87 30.22
N TYR A 143 10.95 16.15 30.32
CA TYR A 143 11.10 14.79 29.82
C TYR A 143 12.10 13.97 30.64
N GLN A 144 12.03 12.65 30.52
CA GLN A 144 12.91 11.68 31.18
C GLN A 144 13.47 10.71 30.14
N ILE A 145 14.73 10.33 30.33
CA ILE A 145 15.40 9.30 29.54
C ILE A 145 15.40 8.02 30.37
N ASP A 146 15.19 6.86 29.73
CA ASP A 146 15.27 5.57 30.43
C ASP A 146 16.71 5.26 30.89
N ASP A 147 16.84 4.29 31.80
CA ASP A 147 18.13 3.96 32.42
C ASP A 147 19.18 3.43 31.43
N TYR A 148 18.72 2.99 30.25
CA TYR A 148 19.56 2.46 29.18
C TYR A 148 19.84 3.47 28.06
N SER A 149 19.33 4.70 28.16
CA SER A 149 19.40 5.74 27.13
C SER A 149 18.91 5.30 25.75
N GLN A 150 17.90 4.43 25.71
CA GLN A 150 17.26 3.94 24.49
C GLN A 150 15.96 4.69 24.18
N ASN A 151 15.29 5.23 25.20
CA ASN A 151 14.01 5.92 25.02
C ASN A 151 13.95 7.22 25.82
N VAL A 152 13.09 8.11 25.35
CA VAL A 152 12.75 9.38 26.00
C VAL A 152 11.24 9.52 26.11
N TYR A 153 10.78 9.97 27.27
CA TYR A 153 9.36 10.12 27.61
C TYR A 153 9.08 11.53 28.09
N LEU A 154 8.02 12.16 27.57
CA LEU A 154 7.54 13.42 28.10
C LEU A 154 6.91 13.22 29.49
N THR A 155 7.14 14.17 30.39
CA THR A 155 6.38 14.27 31.63
C THR A 155 5.06 15.01 31.37
N GLU A 156 4.13 14.97 32.32
CA GLU A 156 2.91 15.79 32.25
C GLU A 156 3.21 17.29 32.11
N GLN A 157 4.32 17.77 32.69
CA GLN A 157 4.72 19.17 32.57
C GLN A 157 5.20 19.48 31.15
N GLY A 158 6.02 18.60 30.57
CA GLY A 158 6.47 18.73 29.18
C GLY A 158 5.31 18.71 28.19
N ILE A 159 4.34 17.81 28.39
CA ILE A 159 3.11 17.74 27.57
C ILE A 159 2.38 19.09 27.61
N LYS A 160 2.06 19.62 28.80
CA LYS A 160 1.36 20.90 28.95
C LYS A 160 2.12 22.07 28.32
N ARG A 161 3.45 22.06 28.41
CA ARG A 161 4.31 23.10 27.83
C ARG A 161 4.27 23.07 26.31
N ILE A 162 4.31 21.87 25.72
CA ILE A 162 4.20 21.65 24.27
C ILE A 162 2.82 22.06 23.77
N GLU A 163 1.75 21.60 24.44
CA GLU A 163 0.36 21.96 24.12
C GLU A 163 0.16 23.47 24.10
N LYS A 164 0.64 24.15 25.13
CA LYS A 164 0.57 25.62 25.23
C LYS A 164 1.34 26.33 24.11
N PHE A 165 2.55 25.87 23.77
CA PHE A 165 3.38 26.52 22.75
C PHE A 165 2.85 26.30 21.33
N LEU A 166 2.43 25.06 21.04
CA LEU A 166 1.90 24.68 19.74
C LEU A 166 0.44 25.08 19.56
N GLN A 167 -0.22 25.52 20.64
CA GLN A 167 -1.63 25.87 20.69
C GLN A 167 -2.51 24.68 20.26
N CYS A 168 -2.14 23.48 20.72
CA CYS A 168 -2.97 22.29 20.58
C CYS A 168 -3.56 21.94 21.95
N ASP A 169 -4.85 21.64 21.98
CA ASP A 169 -5.56 21.39 23.25
C ASP A 169 -4.99 20.17 23.98
N ASN A 170 -5.17 18.99 23.36
CA ASN A 170 -4.64 17.73 23.86
C ASN A 170 -3.80 17.09 22.76
N LEU A 171 -2.51 16.93 23.05
CA LEU A 171 -1.52 16.38 22.14
C LEU A 171 -1.93 14.98 21.65
N TYR A 172 -2.49 14.13 22.51
CA TYR A 172 -2.81 12.73 22.24
C TYR A 172 -4.20 12.48 21.60
N THR A 173 -4.81 13.50 20.99
CA THR A 173 -6.07 13.33 20.23
C THR A 173 -5.82 12.80 18.82
N GLU A 174 -6.78 12.08 18.23
CA GLU A 174 -6.68 11.55 16.86
C GLU A 174 -6.34 12.63 15.82
N LYS A 175 -6.87 13.85 16.01
CA LYS A 175 -6.58 15.03 15.16
C LYS A 175 -5.10 15.43 15.18
N ASN A 176 -4.41 15.16 16.28
CA ASN A 176 -3.02 15.54 16.52
C ASN A 176 -2.04 14.38 16.34
N PHE A 177 -2.47 13.24 15.79
CA PHE A 177 -1.64 12.05 15.63
C PHE A 177 -0.28 12.33 14.94
N LYS A 178 -0.29 13.08 13.82
CA LYS A 178 0.95 13.49 13.13
C LYS A 178 1.83 14.38 14.00
N LEU A 179 1.23 15.30 14.75
CA LEU A 179 1.96 16.22 15.61
C LEU A 179 2.66 15.49 16.75
N VAL A 180 2.00 14.51 17.37
CA VAL A 180 2.61 13.64 18.40
C VAL A 180 3.83 12.91 17.84
N GLN A 181 3.72 12.36 16.63
CA GLN A 181 4.84 11.67 15.98
C GLN A 181 6.02 12.62 15.76
N GLU A 182 5.76 13.82 15.25
CA GLU A 182 6.80 14.85 15.05
C GLU A 182 7.47 15.26 16.36
N VAL A 183 6.68 15.47 17.42
CA VAL A 183 7.18 15.82 18.76
C VAL A 183 8.07 14.71 19.33
N ASN A 184 7.63 13.45 19.25
CA ASN A 184 8.40 12.32 19.76
C ASN A 184 9.71 12.13 18.98
N CYS A 185 9.67 12.22 17.65
CA CYS A 185 10.88 12.13 16.81
C CYS A 185 11.86 13.27 17.10
N ALA A 186 11.37 14.50 17.23
CA ALA A 186 12.21 15.66 17.54
C ALA A 186 12.82 15.56 18.95
N LEU A 187 12.03 15.12 19.94
CA LEU A 187 12.51 14.92 21.30
C LEU A 187 13.57 13.82 21.36
N TYR A 188 13.35 12.70 20.67
CA TYR A 188 14.33 11.62 20.56
C TYR A 188 15.64 12.13 19.95
N ALA A 189 15.55 12.88 18.84
CA ALA A 189 16.73 13.42 18.19
C ALA A 189 17.50 14.42 19.07
N GLU A 190 16.80 15.30 19.79
CA GLU A 190 17.44 16.29 20.67
C GLU A 190 18.04 15.65 21.94
N ALA A 191 17.35 14.68 22.53
CA ALA A 191 17.72 14.11 23.83
C ALA A 191 18.72 12.95 23.75
N LEU A 192 18.71 12.18 22.65
CA LEU A 192 19.47 10.92 22.54
C LEU A 192 20.50 10.89 21.42
N LEU A 193 20.35 11.70 20.36
CA LEU A 193 21.31 11.68 19.24
C LEU A 193 22.36 12.77 19.41
N GLN A 194 23.63 12.35 19.42
CA GLN A 194 24.77 13.23 19.50
C GLN A 194 25.46 13.36 18.13
N ARG A 195 25.58 14.60 17.66
CA ARG A 195 26.36 14.91 16.46
C ARG A 195 27.81 14.49 16.65
N ASP A 196 28.38 13.91 15.59
CA ASP A 196 29.75 13.38 15.51
C ASP A 196 29.98 12.11 16.37
N VAL A 197 28.92 11.54 16.96
CA VAL A 197 28.90 10.22 17.59
C VAL A 197 27.92 9.31 16.85
N ASP A 198 26.64 9.69 16.84
CA ASP A 198 25.56 8.89 16.25
C ASP A 198 25.32 9.25 14.77
N TYR A 199 25.60 10.49 14.40
CA TYR A 199 25.42 10.97 13.02
C TYR A 199 26.40 12.08 12.63
N ILE A 200 26.64 12.20 11.33
CA ILE A 200 27.42 13.28 10.71
C ILE A 200 26.57 14.02 9.68
N VAL A 201 26.77 15.33 9.55
CA VAL A 201 26.11 16.15 8.53
C VAL A 201 27.09 16.42 7.39
N ARG A 202 26.82 15.88 6.20
CA ARG A 202 27.60 16.12 4.98
C ARG A 202 26.83 17.05 4.04
N ASN A 203 27.56 17.92 3.33
CA ASN A 203 27.06 18.89 2.35
C ASN A 203 26.09 19.93 2.94
N LYS A 204 26.64 20.90 3.68
CA LYS A 204 25.91 22.12 4.03
C LYS A 204 25.80 23.06 2.84
#